data_AF-A0AAE4Z3D1-F1
#
_entry.id   AF-A0AAE4Z3D1-F1
#
_cell.length_a   1.000
_cell.length_b   1.000
_cell.length_c   1.000
_cell.angle_alpha   90.00
_cell.angle_beta   90.00
_cell.angle_gamma   90.00
#
_symmetry.space_group_name_H-M   'P 1'
#
loop_
_entity.id
_entity.type
_entity.pdbx_description
1 polymer ?
#
loop_
_entity_poly.entity_id
_entity_poly.type
_entity_poly.pdbx_seq_one_letter_code
_entity_poly.pdbx_strand_id
1 'polypeptide(L)'
;MGIGPSTEETTLHHFRDPLLSVVSKDEEVDLLGIIVEGTPEVVSDKIFVAERGADLAEAMRADGVIVSIDSWGNSHVDFATVIEEIGKKEIPVVGMSFVGNQASFVVTNKYMDTIIDFNKTAEGIETEVVGENSVVEIDAIKALALLKLQMKRNNK
;
A
#
# COMPACT_ATOMS: atom_id res chain seq x y z
N MET A 1 14.38 6.44 -13.55
CA MET A 1 14.74 5.13 -12.97
C MET A 1 13.46 4.34 -12.99
N GLY A 2 13.42 3.26 -13.78
CA GLY A 2 12.17 2.64 -14.24
C GLY A 2 11.57 1.67 -13.24
N ILE A 3 10.32 1.30 -13.51
CA ILE A 3 9.61 0.20 -12.86
C ILE A 3 10.39 -1.09 -13.16
N GLY A 4 10.69 -1.87 -12.13
CA GLY A 4 11.39 -3.14 -12.26
C GLY A 4 10.41 -4.30 -12.30
N PRO A 5 10.58 -5.29 -13.18
CA PRO A 5 9.60 -6.35 -13.36
C PRO A 5 9.43 -7.24 -12.12
N SER A 6 10.33 -7.18 -11.14
CA SER A 6 10.21 -8.00 -9.93
C SER A 6 9.02 -7.65 -9.05
N THR A 7 8.51 -6.41 -9.10
CA THR A 7 7.29 -5.99 -8.37
C THR A 7 6.06 -5.92 -9.25
N GLU A 8 6.21 -6.03 -10.57
CA GLU A 8 5.11 -5.90 -11.54
C GLU A 8 4.04 -6.96 -11.30
N GLU A 9 2.87 -6.51 -10.87
CA GLU A 9 1.76 -7.41 -10.64
C GLU A 9 1.17 -7.86 -11.97
N THR A 10 1.30 -9.15 -12.23
CA THR A 10 0.76 -9.74 -13.46
C THR A 10 -0.77 -9.74 -13.42
N THR A 11 -1.40 -9.82 -14.60
CA THR A 11 -2.86 -10.05 -14.66
C THR A 11 -3.28 -11.27 -13.81
N LEU A 12 -2.45 -12.32 -13.78
CA LEU A 12 -2.68 -13.48 -12.93
C LEU A 12 -2.66 -13.12 -11.43
N HIS A 13 -1.74 -12.26 -11.01
CA HIS A 13 -1.68 -11.76 -9.64
C HIS A 13 -2.95 -11.00 -9.29
N HIS A 14 -3.40 -10.05 -10.12
CA HIS A 14 -4.64 -9.31 -9.84
C HIS A 14 -5.87 -10.23 -9.73
N PHE A 15 -5.97 -11.28 -10.56
CA PHE A 15 -7.05 -12.26 -10.43
C PHE A 15 -6.95 -13.16 -9.19
N ARG A 16 -5.77 -13.22 -8.57
CA ARG A 16 -5.46 -14.04 -7.40
C ARG A 16 -4.87 -13.21 -6.27
N ASP A 17 -5.32 -11.97 -6.16
CA ASP A 17 -4.73 -10.98 -5.28
C ASP A 17 -4.74 -11.50 -3.83
N PRO A 18 -3.57 -11.69 -3.20
CA PRO A 18 -3.51 -12.24 -1.85
C PRO A 18 -4.12 -11.31 -0.81
N LEU A 19 -4.01 -9.99 -1.00
CA LEU A 19 -4.59 -9.00 -0.10
C LEU A 19 -6.11 -9.09 -0.12
N LEU A 20 -6.73 -9.13 -1.30
CA LEU A 20 -8.17 -9.32 -1.43
C LEU A 20 -8.62 -10.67 -0.88
N SER A 21 -7.88 -11.75 -1.15
CA SER A 21 -8.21 -13.09 -0.64
C SER A 21 -8.17 -13.15 0.89
N VAL A 22 -7.19 -12.51 1.52
CA VAL A 22 -7.05 -12.47 2.99
C VAL A 22 -8.13 -11.59 3.61
N VAL A 23 -8.31 -10.36 3.12
CA VAL A 23 -9.26 -9.40 3.72
C VAL A 23 -10.71 -9.88 3.55
N SER A 24 -11.08 -10.42 2.39
CA SER A 24 -12.45 -10.88 2.14
C SER A 24 -12.88 -12.14 2.91
N LYS A 25 -11.92 -12.89 3.47
CA LYS A 25 -12.17 -14.11 4.25
C LYS A 25 -12.03 -13.90 5.76
N ASP A 26 -11.67 -12.69 6.19
CA ASP A 26 -11.48 -12.39 7.59
C ASP A 26 -12.83 -12.32 8.34
N GLU A 27 -12.87 -12.80 9.59
CA GLU A 27 -14.10 -12.83 10.38
C GLU A 27 -14.30 -11.60 11.27
N GLU A 28 -13.26 -10.75 11.43
CA GLU A 28 -13.31 -9.54 12.27
C GLU A 28 -13.49 -8.25 11.46
N VAL A 29 -13.25 -8.27 10.14
CA VAL A 29 -13.40 -7.09 9.27
C VAL A 29 -14.21 -7.42 8.02
N ASP A 30 -14.96 -6.43 7.53
CA ASP A 30 -15.66 -6.51 6.25
C ASP A 30 -14.85 -5.78 5.16
N LEU A 31 -14.70 -6.41 3.99
CA LEU A 31 -14.13 -5.74 2.82
C LEU A 31 -15.13 -4.68 2.31
N LEU A 32 -14.88 -3.41 2.64
CA LEU A 32 -15.74 -2.29 2.28
C LEU A 32 -15.69 -1.96 0.78
N GLY A 33 -14.50 -2.00 0.17
CA GLY A 33 -14.32 -1.69 -1.25
C GLY A 33 -12.85 -1.66 -1.66
N ILE A 34 -12.63 -1.44 -2.96
CA ILE A 34 -11.31 -1.32 -3.59
C ILE A 34 -11.27 0.00 -4.33
N ILE A 35 -10.25 0.82 -4.04
CA ILE A 35 -9.96 2.06 -4.75
C ILE A 35 -8.73 1.79 -5.62
N VAL A 36 -8.84 2.07 -6.92
CA VAL A 36 -7.71 1.98 -7.86
C VAL A 36 -7.31 3.39 -8.23
N GLU A 37 -6.13 3.79 -7.80
CA GLU A 37 -5.52 5.07 -8.13
C GLU A 37 -4.48 4.87 -9.23
N GLY A 38 -4.46 5.78 -10.20
CA GLY A 38 -3.32 5.88 -11.10
C GLY A 38 -2.15 6.55 -10.40
N THR A 39 -0.94 6.33 -10.91
CA THR A 39 0.28 7.04 -10.49
C THR A 39 0.70 8.04 -11.56
N PRO A 40 0.30 9.32 -11.47
CA PRO A 40 0.69 10.36 -12.43
C PRO A 40 2.19 10.63 -12.37
N GLU A 41 2.77 11.10 -13.47
CA GLU A 41 4.18 11.50 -13.48
C GLU A 41 4.40 12.85 -12.78
N VAL A 42 3.47 13.79 -12.97
CA VAL A 42 3.57 15.16 -12.47
C VAL A 42 3.16 15.22 -11.00
N VAL A 43 3.98 15.87 -10.17
CA VAL A 43 3.77 15.96 -8.71
C VAL A 43 2.43 16.60 -8.33
N SER A 44 1.97 17.63 -9.03
CA SER A 44 0.65 18.23 -8.76
C SER A 44 -0.48 17.23 -8.91
N ASP A 45 -0.37 16.34 -9.90
CA ASP A 45 -1.38 15.34 -10.20
C ASP A 45 -1.31 14.19 -9.20
N LYS A 46 -0.10 13.82 -8.75
CA LYS A 46 0.12 12.87 -7.64
C LYS A 46 -0.58 13.33 -6.36
N ILE A 47 -0.43 14.61 -6.01
CA ILE A 47 -1.10 15.19 -4.85
C ILE A 47 -2.62 15.17 -5.06
N PHE A 48 -3.08 15.58 -6.24
CA PHE A 48 -4.52 15.60 -6.55
C PHE A 48 -5.17 14.22 -6.45
N VAL A 49 -4.56 13.16 -6.98
CA VAL A 49 -5.13 11.80 -6.91
C VAL A 49 -5.12 11.27 -5.48
N ALA A 50 -4.05 11.51 -4.72
CA ALA A 50 -3.93 11.11 -3.32
C ALA A 50 -5.00 11.77 -2.42
N GLU A 51 -5.23 13.08 -2.61
CA GLU A 51 -6.32 13.79 -1.91
C GLU A 51 -7.69 13.17 -2.23
N ARG A 52 -7.96 12.85 -3.50
CA ARG A 52 -9.22 12.23 -3.92
C ARG A 52 -9.38 10.81 -3.37
N GLY A 53 -8.30 10.04 -3.30
CA GLY A 53 -8.25 8.73 -2.65
C GLY A 53 -8.68 8.78 -1.19
N ALA A 54 -8.07 9.68 -0.44
CA ALA A 54 -8.39 9.90 0.96
C ALA A 54 -9.83 10.43 1.16
N ASP A 55 -10.30 11.34 0.30
CA ASP A 55 -11.68 11.84 0.33
C ASP A 55 -12.70 10.72 0.09
N LEU A 56 -12.40 9.77 -0.81
CA LEU A 56 -13.24 8.61 -1.06
C LEU A 56 -13.28 7.67 0.16
N ALA A 57 -12.14 7.37 0.77
CA ALA A 57 -12.07 6.54 1.96
C ALA A 57 -12.91 7.11 3.12
N GLU A 58 -12.84 8.43 3.34
CA GLU A 58 -13.66 9.13 4.34
C GLU A 58 -15.14 9.15 3.97
N ALA A 59 -15.48 9.42 2.70
CA ALA A 59 -16.88 9.42 2.25
C ALA A 59 -17.53 8.04 2.39
N MET A 60 -16.76 6.97 2.19
CA MET A 60 -17.16 5.58 2.42
C MET A 60 -17.23 5.22 3.91
N ARG A 61 -16.71 6.08 4.80
CA ARG A 61 -16.60 5.86 6.25
C ARG A 61 -15.76 4.62 6.57
N ALA A 62 -14.62 4.48 5.90
CA ALA A 62 -13.70 3.39 6.16
C ALA A 62 -13.17 3.45 7.61
N ASP A 63 -13.27 2.34 8.34
CA ASP A 63 -12.68 2.22 9.68
C ASP A 63 -11.15 2.03 9.64
N GLY A 64 -10.60 1.70 8.47
CA GLY A 64 -9.17 1.53 8.22
C GLY A 64 -8.87 1.27 6.76
N VAL A 65 -7.65 1.60 6.31
CA VAL A 65 -7.23 1.48 4.90
C VAL A 65 -5.87 0.76 4.80
N ILE A 66 -5.75 -0.13 3.81
CA ILE A 66 -4.47 -0.66 3.36
C ILE A 66 -4.14 0.00 2.02
N VAL A 67 -3.01 0.69 1.95
CA VAL A 67 -2.49 1.29 0.71
C VAL A 67 -1.39 0.37 0.18
N SER A 68 -1.53 -0.12 -1.04
CA SER A 68 -0.52 -0.97 -1.69
C SER A 68 0.02 -0.29 -2.95
N ILE A 69 1.32 -0.38 -3.17
CA ILE A 69 1.99 0.09 -4.39
C ILE A 69 3.00 -0.94 -4.88
N ASP A 70 3.07 -1.12 -6.20
CA ASP A 70 3.95 -2.04 -6.92
C ASP A 70 5.13 -1.33 -7.60
N SER A 71 5.44 -0.12 -7.14
CA SER A 71 6.39 0.80 -7.76
C SER A 71 7.30 1.47 -6.72
N TRP A 72 8.31 2.17 -7.22
CA TRP A 72 9.38 2.76 -6.41
C TRP A 72 9.87 4.09 -6.99
N GLY A 73 10.52 4.92 -6.18
CA GLY A 73 11.10 6.19 -6.62
C GLY A 73 10.04 7.29 -6.74
N ASN A 74 9.82 7.82 -7.94
CA ASN A 74 8.85 8.92 -8.15
C ASN A 74 7.43 8.53 -7.69
N SER A 75 7.06 7.26 -7.88
CA SER A 75 5.77 6.68 -7.46
C SER A 75 5.58 6.64 -5.94
N HIS A 76 6.66 6.76 -5.15
CA HIS A 76 6.52 6.88 -3.70
C HIS A 76 5.97 8.22 -3.25
N VAL A 77 5.96 9.24 -4.12
CA VAL A 77 5.40 10.55 -3.79
C VAL A 77 3.90 10.44 -3.57
N ASP A 78 3.16 9.89 -4.53
CA ASP A 78 1.71 9.65 -4.40
C ASP A 78 1.40 8.65 -3.27
N PHE A 79 2.16 7.55 -3.14
CA PHE A 79 1.99 6.60 -2.04
C PHE A 79 2.13 7.24 -0.66
N ALA A 80 3.18 8.04 -0.45
CA ALA A 80 3.39 8.74 0.80
C ALA A 80 2.29 9.78 1.02
N THR A 81 1.90 10.53 -0.01
CA THR A 81 0.86 11.56 0.08
C THR A 81 -0.50 10.96 0.40
N VAL A 82 -0.91 9.85 -0.20
CA VAL A 82 -2.23 9.24 0.11
C VAL A 82 -2.27 8.73 1.55
N ILE A 83 -1.17 8.14 2.04
CA ILE A 83 -1.05 7.76 3.46
C ILE A 83 -1.15 8.98 4.38
N GLU A 84 -0.53 10.10 3.99
CA GLU A 84 -0.61 11.34 4.75
C GLU A 84 -2.04 11.89 4.81
N GLU A 85 -2.73 11.94 3.67
CA GLU A 85 -4.10 12.47 3.58
C GLU A 85 -5.12 11.58 4.30
N ILE A 86 -4.98 10.25 4.21
CA ILE A 86 -5.80 9.31 5.01
C ILE A 86 -5.54 9.53 6.50
N GLY A 87 -4.27 9.63 6.90
CA GLY A 87 -3.89 9.85 8.29
C GLY A 87 -4.37 11.20 8.85
N LYS A 88 -4.43 12.26 8.03
CA LYS A 88 -5.00 13.57 8.40
C LYS A 88 -6.50 13.49 8.70
N LYS A 89 -7.20 12.54 8.10
CA LYS A 89 -8.62 12.26 8.33
C LYS A 89 -8.86 11.32 9.51
N GLU A 90 -7.81 11.02 10.29
CA GLU A 90 -7.86 10.16 11.49
C GLU A 90 -8.26 8.70 11.20
N ILE A 91 -8.13 8.27 9.94
CA ILE A 91 -8.37 6.89 9.52
C ILE A 91 -7.08 6.07 9.70
N PRO A 92 -7.10 4.94 10.44
CA PRO A 92 -5.98 3.99 10.51
C PRO A 92 -5.50 3.57 9.12
N VAL A 93 -4.18 3.57 8.92
CA VAL A 93 -3.59 3.27 7.60
C VAL A 93 -2.32 2.43 7.72
N VAL A 94 -2.25 1.39 6.89
CA VAL A 94 -1.07 0.54 6.71
C VAL A 94 -0.65 0.58 5.26
N GLY A 95 0.65 0.82 5.02
CA GLY A 95 1.21 0.79 3.67
C GLY A 95 1.84 -0.57 3.34
N MET A 96 1.83 -0.95 2.07
CA MET A 96 2.56 -2.08 1.51
C MET A 96 3.37 -1.59 0.31
N SER A 97 4.68 -1.80 0.33
CA SER A 97 5.58 -1.40 -0.77
C SER A 97 6.79 -2.33 -0.80
N PHE A 98 7.38 -2.51 -1.97
CA PHE A 98 8.76 -2.97 -2.07
C PHE A 98 9.67 -1.85 -1.57
N VAL A 99 10.49 -2.11 -0.55
CA VAL A 99 11.48 -1.15 -0.04
C VAL A 99 12.88 -1.71 -0.21
N GLY A 100 13.14 -2.90 0.35
CA GLY A 100 14.45 -3.54 0.25
C GLY A 100 15.61 -2.68 0.78
N ASN A 101 16.80 -2.93 0.24
CA ASN A 101 18.04 -2.21 0.51
C ASN A 101 18.42 -1.25 -0.63
N GLN A 102 17.76 -1.33 -1.79
CA GLN A 102 18.18 -0.64 -3.01
C GLN A 102 18.11 0.88 -2.91
N ALA A 103 17.02 1.44 -2.35
CA ALA A 103 17.09 2.73 -1.66
C ALA A 103 15.83 3.00 -0.81
N SER A 104 15.95 4.03 0.02
CA SER A 104 14.89 4.53 0.88
C SER A 104 13.78 5.25 0.12
N PHE A 105 12.65 5.47 0.80
CA PHE A 105 11.57 6.32 0.32
C PHE A 105 12.08 7.70 -0.10
N VAL A 106 11.59 8.19 -1.25
CA VAL A 106 11.91 9.54 -1.76
C VAL A 106 11.35 10.64 -0.85
N VAL A 107 10.18 10.38 -0.27
CA VAL A 107 9.51 11.24 0.69
C VAL A 107 8.93 10.41 1.81
N THR A 108 8.90 10.95 3.02
CA THR A 108 8.29 10.31 4.20
C THR A 108 7.45 11.31 4.97
N ASN A 109 6.49 10.81 5.72
CA ASN A 109 5.67 11.61 6.64
C ASN A 109 5.40 10.84 7.93
N LYS A 110 4.80 11.52 8.92
CA LYS A 110 4.55 10.96 10.26
C LYS A 110 3.52 9.81 10.29
N TYR A 111 2.74 9.62 9.24
CA TYR A 111 1.72 8.56 9.13
C TYR A 111 2.25 7.29 8.46
N MET A 112 3.46 7.32 7.89
CA MET A 112 4.14 6.15 7.33
C MET A 112 4.87 5.34 8.42
N ASP A 113 4.28 5.21 9.60
CA ASP A 113 4.87 4.48 10.74
C ASP A 113 4.71 2.95 10.62
N THR A 114 3.83 2.52 9.72
CA THR A 114 3.43 1.12 9.57
C THR A 114 3.43 0.73 8.09
N ILE A 115 4.62 0.37 7.60
CA ILE A 115 4.84 -0.10 6.22
C ILE A 115 5.29 -1.57 6.24
N ILE A 116 4.59 -2.41 5.48
CA ILE A 116 5.02 -3.77 5.17
C ILE A 116 5.94 -3.74 3.96
N ASP A 117 7.21 -4.08 4.17
CA ASP A 117 8.12 -4.40 3.09
C ASP A 117 7.87 -5.82 2.60
N PHE A 118 7.48 -5.96 1.33
CA PHE A 118 7.26 -7.25 0.70
C PHE A 118 8.45 -7.74 -0.13
N ASN A 119 9.63 -7.11 -0.04
CA ASN A 119 10.86 -7.65 -0.62
C ASN A 119 11.10 -9.13 -0.23
N LYS A 120 11.35 -9.97 -1.24
CA LYS A 120 11.65 -11.41 -1.12
C LYS A 120 13.11 -11.74 -1.39
N THR A 121 13.84 -10.80 -2.00
CA THR A 121 15.23 -11.01 -2.35
C THR A 121 16.13 -10.87 -1.13
N ALA A 122 17.13 -11.76 -1.01
CA ALA A 122 18.08 -11.71 0.11
C ALA A 122 18.94 -10.44 0.08
N GLU A 123 19.23 -9.94 -1.11
CA GLU A 123 20.02 -8.73 -1.32
C GLU A 123 19.19 -7.45 -1.12
N GLY A 124 17.86 -7.54 -1.16
CA GLY A 124 16.96 -6.40 -1.04
C GLY A 124 16.96 -5.51 -2.27
N ILE A 125 17.12 -6.09 -3.46
CA ILE A 125 17.24 -5.36 -4.72
C ILE A 125 16.20 -5.83 -5.73
N GLU A 126 15.97 -4.98 -6.72
CA GLU A 126 15.21 -5.31 -7.92
C GLU A 126 16.07 -6.24 -8.79
N THR A 127 15.53 -7.40 -9.17
CA THR A 127 16.27 -8.51 -9.80
C THR A 127 15.94 -8.71 -11.27
N GLU A 128 15.06 -7.90 -11.83
CA GLU A 128 14.49 -8.06 -13.16
C GLU A 128 13.73 -9.40 -13.38
N VAL A 129 13.48 -10.17 -12.32
CA VAL A 129 12.74 -11.45 -12.39
C VAL A 129 11.26 -11.20 -12.11
N VAL A 130 10.43 -11.33 -13.14
CA VAL A 130 8.98 -11.06 -13.08
C VAL A 130 8.30 -11.68 -11.85
N GLY A 131 7.69 -10.84 -11.01
CA GLY A 131 6.88 -11.23 -9.86
C GLY A 131 7.65 -11.87 -8.69
N GLU A 132 8.98 -11.82 -8.68
CA GLU A 132 9.78 -12.35 -7.56
C GLU A 132 9.48 -11.63 -6.24
N ASN A 133 9.15 -10.34 -6.32
CA ASN A 133 8.78 -9.49 -5.20
C ASN A 133 7.27 -9.17 -5.18
N SER A 134 6.42 -9.94 -5.85
CA SER A 134 4.96 -9.79 -5.72
C SER A 134 4.50 -10.03 -4.28
N VAL A 135 3.40 -9.38 -3.90
CA VAL A 135 2.75 -9.64 -2.61
C VAL A 135 2.39 -11.12 -2.48
N VAL A 136 2.59 -11.71 -1.31
CA VAL A 136 2.10 -13.06 -1.00
C VAL A 136 1.21 -13.06 0.25
N GLU A 137 0.53 -14.17 0.50
CA GLU A 137 -0.45 -14.31 1.57
C GLU A 137 0.08 -13.86 2.94
N ILE A 138 1.33 -14.18 3.29
CA ILE A 138 1.90 -13.78 4.58
C ILE A 138 2.08 -12.26 4.71
N ASP A 139 2.30 -11.53 3.61
CA ASP A 139 2.41 -10.07 3.66
C ASP A 139 1.04 -9.43 3.88
N ALA A 140 0.03 -9.94 3.18
CA ALA A 140 -1.36 -9.53 3.36
C ALA A 140 -1.86 -9.79 4.79
N ILE A 141 -1.54 -10.96 5.37
CA ILE A 141 -1.87 -11.28 6.77
C ILE A 141 -1.22 -10.28 7.73
N LYS A 142 0.06 -9.94 7.51
CA LYS A 142 0.76 -8.94 8.34
C LYS A 142 0.13 -7.57 8.21
N ALA A 143 -0.19 -7.13 6.99
CA ALA A 143 -0.81 -5.84 6.74
C ALA A 143 -2.17 -5.74 7.44
N LEU A 144 -3.04 -6.75 7.30
CA LEU A 144 -4.33 -6.80 7.95
C LEU A 144 -4.20 -6.84 9.49
N ALA A 145 -3.28 -7.65 10.02
CA ALA A 145 -3.05 -7.72 11.46
C ALA A 145 -2.60 -6.37 12.04
N LEU A 146 -1.70 -5.66 11.36
CA LEU A 146 -1.27 -4.33 11.77
C LEU A 146 -2.39 -3.30 11.68
N LEU A 147 -3.21 -3.35 10.64
CA LEU A 147 -4.35 -2.45 10.50
C LEU A 147 -5.33 -2.65 11.65
N LYS A 148 -5.70 -3.90 11.96
CA LYS A 148 -6.54 -4.24 13.12
C LYS A 148 -5.97 -3.72 14.43
N LEU A 149 -4.65 -3.80 14.61
CA LEU A 149 -3.99 -3.27 15.80
C LEU A 149 -4.08 -1.73 15.88
N GLN A 150 -3.91 -1.02 14.77
CA GLN A 150 -4.09 0.43 14.72
C GLN A 150 -5.55 0.83 14.99
N MET A 151 -6.52 0.17 14.35
CA MET A 151 -7.95 0.41 14.59
C MET A 151 -8.32 0.23 16.08
N LYS A 152 -7.80 -0.82 16.72
CA LYS A 152 -8.00 -1.07 18.17
C LYS A 152 -7.34 0.00 19.06
N ARG A 153 -6.29 0.70 18.60
CA ARG A 153 -5.64 1.79 19.35
C ARG A 153 -6.40 3.10 19.23
N ASN A 154 -7.00 3.39 18.08
CA ASN A 154 -7.78 4.61 17.86
C ASN A 154 -9.16 4.57 18.53
N ASN A 155 -9.71 3.37 18.79
CA ASN A 155 -10.98 3.18 19.50
C ASN A 155 -10.86 3.26 21.05
N LYS A 156 -9.70 3.66 21.59
CA LYS A 156 -9.46 3.84 23.03
C LYS A 156 -9.31 5.32 23.38
#